data_AF-A0A7Y0B351-F1
#
_entry.id   AF-A0A7Y0B351-F1
#
_cell.length_a   1.000
_cell.length_b   1.000
_cell.length_c   1.000
_cell.angle_alpha   90.00
_cell.angle_beta   90.00
_cell.angle_gamma   90.00
#
_symmetry.space_group_name_H-M   'P 1'
#
loop_
_entity.id
_entity.type
_entity.pdbx_description
1 polymer ?
#
loop_
_entity_poly.entity_id
_entity_poly.type
_entity_poly.pdbx_seq_one_letter_code
_entity_poly.pdbx_strand_id
1 'polypeptide(L)'
;MTAHDLDTEASTARAQLTQSLADAGVITDPAWRAAFREVPRHLFVPAFYDHTGRLIRGDDPGTAAEWFAAVHDDRPLVTRRTDGVATSSSTEPSLMAEMLHALDVEDGMRVLEIGTGTGYNAGLLAHRLGGAQVVTVDLSPDITGPARAHLAAAGLSPFVVTGDGVDGWPSGAPYDRIIATCRLHAIPLPLLQQLTADGLLLAPLGGALALLRRTGSDAAEGRFLSRAFFMAMRRGGADTGVSRRPPLPEGRARQSSVGASLLADNDFRFLVSVVAPGLVWQYDLTQEGKPEAARVWAPDGSIASLAADGSVREAGPRRLWALIEDAHDVFVDADSPGPGRYGVSVTGPEQRVWLDEPGGHGWGLIGSGTVPPPPAACGRPAAARDPRHGWG
;
A
#
# COMPACT_ATOMS: atom_id res chain seq x y z
N MET A 1 -5.76 -37.83 8.90
CA MET A 1 -5.44 -37.58 7.49
C MET A 1 -3.96 -37.88 7.29
N THR A 2 -3.58 -38.64 6.27
CA THR A 2 -2.14 -38.80 5.97
C THR A 2 -1.62 -37.53 5.28
N ALA A 3 -0.30 -37.34 5.24
CA ALA A 3 0.29 -36.21 4.51
C ALA A 3 -0.02 -36.24 3.00
N HIS A 4 -0.22 -37.43 2.44
CA HIS A 4 -0.57 -37.63 1.03
C HIS A 4 -2.04 -37.23 0.73
N ASP A 5 -2.96 -37.51 1.65
CA ASP A 5 -4.37 -37.11 1.52
C ASP A 5 -4.50 -35.58 1.56
N LEU A 6 -3.76 -34.93 2.49
CA LEU A 6 -3.69 -33.47 2.60
C LEU A 6 -3.20 -32.80 1.32
N ASP A 7 -2.14 -33.33 0.70
CA ASP A 7 -1.59 -32.78 -0.53
C ASP A 7 -2.55 -32.93 -1.72
N THR A 8 -3.26 -34.06 -1.80
CA THR A 8 -4.28 -34.31 -2.83
C THR A 8 -5.49 -33.37 -2.69
N GLU A 9 -6.00 -33.22 -1.46
CA GLU A 9 -7.08 -32.28 -1.16
C GLU A 9 -6.65 -30.83 -1.45
N ALA A 10 -5.45 -30.45 -1.01
CA ALA A 10 -4.92 -29.12 -1.25
C ALA A 10 -4.73 -28.83 -2.75
N SER A 11 -4.28 -29.82 -3.53
CA SER A 11 -4.18 -29.70 -4.99
C SER A 11 -5.53 -29.44 -5.63
N THR A 12 -6.56 -30.17 -5.19
CA THR A 12 -7.93 -29.98 -5.67
C THR A 12 -8.48 -28.59 -5.30
N ALA A 13 -8.31 -28.17 -4.04
CA ALA A 13 -8.77 -26.88 -3.56
C ALA A 13 -8.08 -25.70 -4.27
N ARG A 14 -6.76 -25.78 -4.50
CA ARG A 14 -6.03 -24.78 -5.30
C ARG A 14 -6.51 -24.72 -6.74
N ALA A 15 -6.75 -25.88 -7.36
CA ALA A 15 -7.25 -25.93 -8.73
C ALA A 15 -8.65 -25.30 -8.84
N GLN A 16 -9.52 -25.51 -7.84
CA GLN A 16 -10.84 -24.88 -7.75
C GLN A 16 -10.73 -23.37 -7.59
N LEU A 17 -9.94 -22.86 -6.64
CA LEU A 17 -9.70 -21.43 -6.48
C LEU A 17 -9.18 -20.80 -7.78
N THR A 18 -8.17 -21.41 -8.39
CA THR A 18 -7.59 -20.95 -9.66
C THR A 18 -8.62 -20.93 -10.78
N GLN A 19 -9.52 -21.92 -10.83
CA GLN A 19 -10.60 -21.97 -11.80
C GLN A 19 -11.59 -20.82 -11.57
N SER A 20 -12.04 -20.59 -10.34
CA SER A 20 -12.94 -19.50 -9.99
C SER A 20 -12.36 -18.13 -10.36
N LEU A 21 -11.06 -17.91 -10.11
CA LEU A 21 -10.36 -16.68 -10.50
C LEU A 21 -10.27 -16.51 -12.03
N ALA A 22 -10.06 -17.61 -12.77
CA ALA A 22 -10.07 -17.58 -14.23
C ALA A 22 -11.47 -17.31 -14.80
N ASP A 23 -12.51 -17.92 -14.24
CA ASP A 23 -13.90 -17.73 -14.64
C ASP A 23 -14.38 -16.30 -14.36
N ALA A 24 -13.86 -15.67 -13.30
CA ALA A 24 -14.08 -14.25 -12.99
C ALA A 24 -13.27 -13.28 -13.88
N GLY A 25 -12.42 -13.80 -14.78
CA GLY A 25 -11.57 -12.99 -15.67
C GLY A 25 -10.37 -12.33 -14.97
N VAL A 26 -10.04 -12.74 -13.74
CA VAL A 26 -8.91 -12.19 -12.98
C VAL A 26 -7.58 -12.78 -13.45
N ILE A 27 -7.53 -14.09 -13.72
CA ILE A 27 -6.36 -14.77 -14.29
C ILE A 27 -6.66 -15.14 -15.73
N THR A 28 -6.12 -14.36 -16.66
CA THR A 28 -6.36 -14.54 -18.10
C THR A 28 -5.19 -15.19 -18.83
N ASP A 29 -3.97 -15.07 -18.30
CA ASP A 29 -2.76 -15.66 -18.88
C ASP A 29 -2.65 -17.13 -18.46
N PRO A 30 -2.56 -18.09 -19.40
CA PRO A 30 -2.34 -19.50 -19.10
C PRO A 30 -1.12 -19.77 -18.22
N ALA A 31 -0.03 -19.00 -18.36
CA ALA A 31 1.18 -19.15 -17.56
C ALA A 31 0.94 -18.76 -16.10
N TRP A 32 0.24 -17.65 -15.85
CA TRP A 32 -0.18 -17.29 -14.49
C TRP A 32 -1.17 -18.30 -13.91
N ARG A 33 -2.11 -18.80 -14.73
CA ARG A 33 -3.03 -19.85 -14.30
C ARG A 33 -2.31 -21.13 -13.88
N ALA A 34 -1.24 -21.50 -14.58
CA ALA A 34 -0.39 -22.63 -14.17
C ALA A 34 0.30 -22.35 -12.82
N ALA A 35 0.90 -21.16 -12.67
CA ALA A 35 1.56 -20.77 -11.42
C ALA A 35 0.61 -20.83 -10.21
N PHE A 36 -0.60 -20.26 -10.30
CA PHE A 36 -1.57 -20.29 -9.20
C PHE A 36 -2.06 -21.71 -8.86
N ARG A 37 -2.17 -22.59 -9.87
CA ARG A 37 -2.57 -23.99 -9.68
C ARG A 37 -1.47 -24.80 -8.99
N GLU A 38 -0.21 -24.55 -9.35
CA GLU A 38 0.93 -25.39 -8.95
C GLU A 38 1.63 -24.90 -7.68
N VAL A 39 1.69 -23.58 -7.43
CA VAL A 39 2.37 -23.03 -6.24
C VAL A 39 1.47 -23.16 -4.99
N PRO A 40 1.87 -23.97 -3.99
CA PRO A 40 1.00 -24.34 -2.89
C PRO A 40 0.93 -23.28 -1.78
N ARG A 41 0.00 -22.31 -1.87
CA ARG A 41 -0.16 -21.21 -0.89
C ARG A 41 -0.17 -21.68 0.57
N HIS A 42 -0.73 -22.86 0.85
CA HIS A 42 -0.77 -23.46 2.20
C HIS A 42 0.63 -23.75 2.78
N LEU A 43 1.66 -24.02 1.96
CA LEU A 43 3.04 -24.16 2.45
C LEU A 43 3.65 -22.82 2.89
N PHE A 44 3.19 -21.71 2.31
CA PHE A 44 3.66 -20.36 2.63
C PHE A 44 2.93 -19.76 3.83
N VAL A 45 1.76 -20.30 4.20
CA VAL A 45 0.92 -19.79 5.28
C VAL A 45 0.61 -20.91 6.28
N PRO A 46 1.58 -21.34 7.10
CA PRO A 46 1.34 -22.41 8.09
C PRO A 46 0.38 -21.98 9.22
N ALA A 47 0.25 -20.67 9.44
CA ALA A 47 -0.68 -20.09 10.41
C ALA A 47 -1.07 -18.66 10.01
N PHE A 48 -2.24 -18.20 10.48
CA PHE A 48 -2.69 -16.82 10.35
C PHE A 48 -3.55 -16.39 11.55
N TYR A 49 -3.77 -15.09 11.72
CA TYR A 49 -4.66 -14.52 12.73
C TYR A 49 -6.01 -14.17 12.11
N ASP A 50 -7.10 -14.58 12.75
CA ASP A 50 -8.44 -14.14 12.36
C ASP A 50 -8.73 -12.69 12.80
N HIS A 51 -9.92 -12.17 12.46
CA HIS A 51 -10.32 -10.80 12.76
C HIS A 51 -10.41 -10.49 14.27
N THR A 52 -10.56 -11.52 15.12
CA THR A 52 -10.54 -11.39 16.58
C THR A 52 -9.13 -11.41 17.15
N GLY A 53 -8.15 -11.84 16.35
CA GLY A 53 -6.76 -12.04 16.75
C GLY A 53 -6.45 -13.41 17.32
N ARG A 54 -7.36 -14.37 17.17
CA ARG A 54 -7.08 -15.77 17.45
C ARG A 54 -6.16 -16.34 16.36
N LEU A 55 -5.15 -17.11 16.77
CA LEU A 55 -4.21 -17.78 15.87
C LEU A 55 -4.83 -19.08 15.36
N ILE A 56 -4.91 -19.23 14.04
CA ILE A 56 -5.42 -20.40 13.32
C ILE A 56 -4.21 -21.09 12.67
N ARG A 57 -4.02 -22.40 12.92
CA ARG A 57 -2.83 -23.13 12.48
C ARG A 57 -3.19 -24.41 11.72
N GLY A 58 -2.38 -24.77 10.73
CA GLY A 58 -2.57 -26.03 10.00
C GLY A 58 -2.14 -27.28 10.76
N ASP A 59 -1.25 -27.13 11.74
CA ASP A 59 -0.73 -28.24 12.56
C ASP A 59 -1.54 -28.48 13.85
N ASP A 60 -2.54 -27.65 14.13
CA ASP A 60 -3.43 -27.78 15.27
C ASP A 60 -4.76 -28.44 14.85
N PRO A 61 -5.09 -29.66 15.34
CA PRO A 61 -6.34 -30.33 15.01
C PRO A 61 -7.61 -29.51 15.30
N GLY A 62 -7.56 -28.60 16.28
CA GLY A 62 -8.69 -27.74 16.65
C GLY A 62 -8.97 -26.63 15.62
N THR A 63 -7.98 -26.26 14.81
CA THR A 63 -8.08 -25.17 13.82
C THR A 63 -7.71 -25.58 12.40
N ALA A 64 -7.23 -26.81 12.18
CA ALA A 64 -6.72 -27.29 10.88
C ALA A 64 -7.76 -27.21 9.75
N ALA A 65 -9.03 -27.52 10.01
CA ALA A 65 -10.08 -27.42 9.00
C ALA A 65 -10.37 -25.95 8.61
N GLU A 66 -10.42 -25.06 9.59
CA GLU A 66 -10.58 -23.62 9.38
C GLU A 66 -9.37 -23.05 8.62
N TRP A 67 -8.16 -23.49 9.00
CA TRP A 67 -6.93 -23.16 8.31
C TRP A 67 -6.95 -23.59 6.85
N PHE A 68 -7.30 -24.86 6.60
CA PHE A 68 -7.30 -25.44 5.26
C PHE A 68 -8.28 -24.71 4.34
N ALA A 69 -9.48 -24.40 4.82
CA ALA A 69 -10.43 -23.60 4.06
C ALA A 69 -9.88 -22.20 3.75
N ALA A 70 -9.29 -21.53 4.75
CA ALA A 70 -8.77 -20.17 4.63
C ALA A 70 -7.65 -20.01 3.60
N VAL A 71 -6.66 -20.91 3.60
CA VAL A 71 -5.49 -20.82 2.70
C VAL A 71 -5.83 -21.09 1.24
N HIS A 72 -6.99 -21.68 0.97
CA HIS A 72 -7.51 -21.95 -0.37
C HIS A 72 -8.68 -21.02 -0.75
N ASP A 73 -8.91 -19.96 0.03
CA ASP A 73 -9.95 -18.96 -0.22
C ASP A 73 -9.36 -17.65 -0.78
N ASP A 74 -10.17 -16.92 -1.54
CA ASP A 74 -9.79 -15.64 -2.14
C ASP A 74 -9.90 -14.50 -1.12
N ARG A 75 -9.02 -14.53 -0.11
CA ARG A 75 -8.94 -13.50 0.93
C ARG A 75 -7.53 -13.28 1.43
N PRO A 76 -7.22 -12.10 2.00
CA PRO A 76 -5.95 -11.87 2.67
C PRO A 76 -5.88 -12.62 4.01
N LEU A 77 -4.69 -13.07 4.38
CA LEU A 77 -4.44 -13.79 5.63
C LEU A 77 -3.34 -13.07 6.43
N VAL A 78 -3.66 -12.55 7.61
CA VAL A 78 -2.70 -11.88 8.50
C VAL A 78 -1.75 -12.91 9.09
N THR A 79 -0.49 -12.92 8.68
CA THR A 79 0.49 -13.92 9.11
C THR A 79 1.36 -13.47 10.28
N ARG A 80 1.37 -12.17 10.57
CA ARG A 80 2.12 -11.63 11.72
C ARG A 80 1.40 -10.46 12.37
N ARG A 81 1.48 -10.42 13.69
CA ARG A 81 1.11 -9.27 14.51
C ARG A 81 2.28 -8.87 15.40
N THR A 82 2.49 -7.58 15.60
CA THR A 82 3.45 -7.00 16.55
C THR A 82 2.67 -6.02 17.42
N ASP A 83 2.72 -6.21 18.74
CA ASP A 83 1.97 -5.39 19.70
C ASP A 83 0.48 -5.22 19.37
N GLY A 84 -0.13 -6.31 18.88
CA GLY A 84 -1.54 -6.36 18.50
C GLY A 84 -1.85 -5.81 17.10
N VAL A 85 -0.90 -5.17 16.41
CA VAL A 85 -1.08 -4.61 15.06
C VAL A 85 -0.61 -5.61 14.00
N ALA A 86 -1.35 -5.75 12.90
CA ALA A 86 -0.95 -6.60 11.79
C ALA A 86 0.28 -6.02 11.06
N THR A 87 1.34 -6.82 10.90
CA THR A 87 2.63 -6.38 10.32
C THR A 87 3.11 -7.24 9.14
N SER A 88 2.45 -8.37 8.87
CA SER A 88 2.60 -9.13 7.62
C SER A 88 1.29 -9.85 7.29
N SER A 89 1.03 -10.03 6.00
CA SER A 89 -0.06 -10.86 5.48
C SER A 89 0.36 -11.58 4.20
N SER A 90 -0.26 -12.73 3.93
CA SER A 90 -0.37 -13.23 2.56
C SER A 90 -1.52 -12.48 1.88
N THR A 91 -1.20 -11.71 0.85
CA THR A 91 -2.17 -10.95 0.05
C THR A 91 -3.24 -11.86 -0.53
N GLU A 92 -4.43 -11.28 -0.75
CA GLU A 92 -5.54 -11.90 -1.48
C GLU A 92 -5.08 -12.41 -2.87
N PRO A 93 -5.39 -13.66 -3.23
CA PRO A 93 -5.02 -14.26 -4.51
C PRO A 93 -5.45 -13.46 -5.74
N SER A 94 -6.67 -12.94 -5.79
CA SER A 94 -7.16 -12.14 -6.92
C SER A 94 -6.41 -10.83 -7.08
N LEU A 95 -6.20 -10.09 -5.99
CA LEU A 95 -5.35 -8.89 -6.00
C LEU A 95 -3.91 -9.20 -6.43
N MET A 96 -3.36 -10.33 -5.99
CA MET A 96 -2.02 -10.75 -6.41
C MET A 96 -1.96 -11.07 -7.91
N ALA A 97 -2.97 -11.76 -8.44
CA ALA A 97 -3.10 -12.04 -9.86
C ALA A 97 -3.22 -10.75 -10.68
N GLU A 98 -4.00 -9.78 -10.22
CA GLU A 98 -4.11 -8.47 -10.85
C GLU A 98 -2.74 -7.76 -10.91
N MET A 99 -2.00 -7.75 -9.80
CA MET A 99 -0.67 -7.15 -9.75
C MET A 99 0.31 -7.84 -10.70
N LEU A 100 0.30 -9.17 -10.76
CA LEU A 100 1.18 -9.94 -11.64
C LEU A 100 0.84 -9.74 -13.13
N HIS A 101 -0.44 -9.58 -13.45
CA HIS A 101 -0.89 -9.19 -14.78
C HIS A 101 -0.46 -7.77 -15.15
N ALA A 102 -0.64 -6.81 -14.24
CA ALA A 102 -0.23 -5.41 -14.45
C ALA A 102 1.28 -5.24 -14.56
N LEU A 103 2.06 -6.14 -13.95
CA LEU A 103 3.52 -6.14 -14.04
C LEU A 103 4.02 -6.51 -15.45
N ASP A 104 3.18 -7.11 -16.30
CA ASP A 104 3.45 -7.35 -17.72
C ASP A 104 4.83 -8.02 -17.95
N VAL A 105 5.03 -9.17 -17.31
CA VAL A 105 6.30 -9.90 -17.39
C VAL A 105 6.33 -10.79 -18.63
N GLU A 106 7.51 -10.89 -19.24
CA GLU A 106 7.79 -11.82 -20.35
C GLU A 106 8.89 -12.81 -19.97
N ASP A 107 8.99 -13.89 -20.74
CA ASP A 107 10.02 -14.90 -20.55
C ASP A 107 11.42 -14.30 -20.62
N GLY A 108 12.27 -14.64 -19.64
CA GLY A 108 13.64 -14.14 -19.57
C GLY A 108 13.81 -12.81 -18.85
N MET A 109 12.72 -12.11 -18.50
CA MET A 109 12.79 -10.89 -17.70
C MET A 109 13.24 -11.17 -16.27
N ARG A 110 13.95 -10.21 -15.68
CA ARG A 110 14.38 -10.22 -14.29
C ARG A 110 13.49 -9.33 -13.42
N VAL A 111 13.03 -9.89 -12.30
CA VAL A 111 12.11 -9.20 -11.37
C VAL A 111 12.76 -9.00 -10.00
N LEU A 112 12.57 -7.80 -9.44
CA LEU A 112 12.78 -7.51 -8.03
C LEU A 112 11.42 -7.35 -7.32
N GLU A 113 11.19 -8.16 -6.29
CA GLU A 113 10.09 -7.98 -5.36
C GLU A 113 10.57 -7.27 -4.08
N ILE A 114 9.81 -6.27 -3.64
CA ILE A 114 9.98 -5.57 -2.36
C ILE A 114 8.87 -5.97 -1.39
N GLY A 115 9.24 -6.72 -0.35
CA GLY A 115 8.32 -7.30 0.63
C GLY A 115 8.13 -8.79 0.44
N THR A 116 9.17 -9.60 0.67
CA THR A 116 9.07 -11.07 0.56
C THR A 116 7.91 -11.65 1.36
N GLY A 117 7.65 -11.14 2.58
CA GLY A 117 6.58 -11.61 3.44
C GLY A 117 6.62 -13.12 3.66
N THR A 118 5.57 -13.82 3.23
CA THR A 118 5.51 -15.29 3.34
C THR A 118 6.34 -16.04 2.30
N GLY A 119 6.74 -15.36 1.22
CA GLY A 119 7.39 -15.93 0.03
C GLY A 119 6.44 -16.41 -1.06
N TYR A 120 5.12 -16.29 -0.89
CA TYR A 120 4.15 -16.82 -1.86
C TYR A 120 4.25 -16.16 -3.23
N ASN A 121 4.29 -14.83 -3.28
CA ASN A 121 4.39 -14.10 -4.55
C ASN A 121 5.76 -14.29 -5.23
N ALA A 122 6.87 -14.27 -4.46
CA ALA A 122 8.17 -14.73 -4.95
C ALA A 122 8.10 -16.13 -5.58
N GLY A 123 7.30 -17.03 -5.00
CA GLY A 123 7.07 -18.37 -5.53
C GLY A 123 6.32 -18.36 -6.87
N LEU A 124 5.26 -17.55 -6.99
CA LEU A 124 4.53 -17.36 -8.26
C LEU A 124 5.43 -16.81 -9.36
N LEU A 125 6.22 -15.77 -9.05
CA LEU A 125 7.21 -15.19 -9.97
C LEU A 125 8.28 -16.22 -10.36
N ALA A 126 8.80 -16.98 -9.40
CA ALA A 126 9.85 -17.98 -9.64
C ALA A 126 9.33 -19.15 -10.49
N HIS A 127 8.06 -19.53 -10.33
CA HIS A 127 7.40 -20.50 -11.19
C HIS A 127 7.27 -19.96 -12.63
N ARG A 128 6.83 -18.71 -12.78
CA ARG A 128 6.62 -18.05 -14.08
C ARG A 128 7.92 -17.81 -14.86
N LEU A 129 9.00 -17.38 -14.20
CA LEU A 129 10.22 -16.87 -14.85
C LEU A 129 11.46 -17.75 -14.61
N GLY A 130 11.37 -18.71 -13.69
CA GLY A 130 12.51 -19.43 -13.14
C GLY A 130 13.16 -18.69 -11.96
N GLY A 131 13.57 -19.43 -10.93
CA GLY A 131 14.11 -18.85 -9.69
C GLY A 131 15.31 -17.93 -9.88
N ALA A 132 16.17 -18.20 -10.86
CA ALA A 132 17.34 -17.36 -11.15
C ALA A 132 16.99 -15.92 -11.56
N GLN A 133 15.77 -15.69 -12.06
CA GLN A 133 15.30 -14.38 -12.52
C GLN A 133 14.60 -13.56 -11.44
N VAL A 134 14.41 -14.12 -10.24
CA VAL A 134 13.62 -13.48 -9.19
C VAL A 134 14.52 -13.18 -8.00
N VAL A 135 14.58 -11.90 -7.65
CA VAL A 135 15.15 -11.41 -6.39
C VAL A 135 14.00 -10.89 -5.54
N THR A 136 13.97 -11.22 -4.25
CA THR A 136 12.98 -10.70 -3.31
C THR A 136 13.68 -10.21 -2.05
N VAL A 137 13.29 -9.03 -1.55
CA VAL A 137 13.92 -8.36 -0.41
C VAL A 137 12.91 -8.15 0.71
N ASP A 138 13.31 -8.46 1.94
CA ASP A 138 12.55 -8.08 3.15
C ASP A 138 13.50 -7.70 4.30
N LEU A 139 12.97 -6.99 5.29
CA LEU A 139 13.73 -6.22 6.28
C LEU A 139 14.54 -7.09 7.24
N SER A 140 14.05 -8.29 7.57
CA SER A 140 14.58 -9.02 8.72
C SER A 140 14.69 -10.54 8.52
N PRO A 141 15.69 -11.19 9.16
CA PRO A 141 15.91 -12.64 9.04
C PRO A 141 14.73 -13.49 9.53
N ASP A 142 13.91 -12.99 10.44
CA ASP A 142 12.72 -13.69 10.95
C ASP A 142 11.56 -13.71 9.94
N ILE A 143 11.67 -12.94 8.85
CA ILE A 143 10.76 -12.99 7.69
C ILE A 143 11.42 -13.80 6.57
N THR A 144 12.65 -13.44 6.19
CA THR A 144 13.33 -14.06 5.04
C THR A 144 13.74 -15.52 5.29
N GLY A 145 14.04 -15.89 6.54
CA GLY A 145 14.36 -17.26 6.92
C GLY A 145 13.19 -18.22 6.66
N PRO A 146 12.01 -18.00 7.25
CA PRO A 146 10.80 -18.77 6.95
C PRO A 146 10.42 -18.76 5.46
N ALA A 147 10.51 -17.60 4.79
CA ALA A 147 10.21 -17.53 3.35
C ALA A 147 11.11 -18.46 2.52
N ARG A 148 12.42 -18.50 2.79
CA ARG A 148 13.34 -19.46 2.13
C ARG A 148 12.94 -20.91 2.38
N ALA A 149 12.51 -21.24 3.60
CA ALA A 149 12.06 -22.60 3.92
C ALA A 149 10.77 -22.98 3.16
N HIS A 150 9.79 -22.08 3.08
CA HIS A 150 8.56 -22.32 2.31
C HIS A 150 8.85 -22.47 0.81
N LEU A 151 9.68 -21.59 0.25
CA LEU A 151 10.11 -21.67 -1.15
C LEU A 151 10.82 -22.99 -1.45
N ALA A 152 11.77 -23.40 -0.61
CA ALA A 152 12.46 -24.67 -0.76
C ALA A 152 11.51 -25.88 -0.64
N ALA A 153 10.54 -25.83 0.29
CA ALA A 153 9.51 -26.87 0.42
C ALA A 153 8.60 -26.96 -0.82
N ALA A 154 8.38 -25.84 -1.51
CA ALA A 154 7.67 -25.79 -2.79
C ALA A 154 8.57 -26.13 -4.00
N GLY A 155 9.86 -26.46 -3.80
CA GLY A 155 10.80 -26.75 -4.88
C GLY A 155 11.26 -25.51 -5.67
N LEU A 156 11.10 -24.32 -5.10
CA LEU A 156 11.40 -23.03 -5.73
C LEU A 156 12.62 -22.38 -5.05
N SER A 157 13.45 -21.71 -5.84
CA SER A 157 14.73 -21.16 -5.36
C SER A 157 15.04 -19.75 -5.88
N PRO A 158 14.14 -18.76 -5.70
CA PRO A 158 14.48 -17.36 -5.96
C PRO A 158 15.54 -16.86 -4.97
N PHE A 159 16.23 -15.78 -5.32
CA PHE A 159 17.23 -15.18 -4.45
C PHE A 159 16.57 -14.29 -3.38
N VAL A 160 16.48 -14.79 -2.15
CA VAL A 160 15.88 -14.07 -1.01
C VAL A 160 16.94 -13.28 -0.24
N VAL A 161 16.80 -11.96 -0.21
CA VAL A 161 17.70 -11.01 0.43
C VAL A 161 17.10 -10.49 1.73
N THR A 162 17.92 -10.40 2.77
CA THR A 162 17.58 -9.63 3.98
C THR A 162 18.18 -8.23 3.86
N GLY A 163 17.34 -7.19 3.77
CA GLY A 163 17.78 -5.80 3.59
C GLY A 163 16.63 -4.80 3.59
N ASP A 164 16.96 -3.50 3.61
CA ASP A 164 15.95 -2.44 3.47
C ASP A 164 15.47 -2.39 2.01
N GLY A 165 14.19 -2.67 1.80
CA GLY A 165 13.59 -2.65 0.46
C GLY A 165 13.62 -1.28 -0.21
N VAL A 166 13.82 -0.18 0.53
CA VAL A 166 13.96 1.17 -0.05
C VAL A 166 15.20 1.25 -0.93
N ASP A 167 16.25 0.52 -0.55
CA ASP A 167 17.53 0.50 -1.27
C ASP A 167 17.51 -0.51 -2.43
N GLY A 168 16.48 -1.34 -2.53
CA GLY A 168 16.38 -2.43 -3.50
C GLY A 168 17.49 -3.47 -3.34
N TRP A 169 18.01 -3.96 -4.45
CA TRP A 169 19.18 -4.84 -4.45
C TRP A 169 20.11 -4.55 -5.65
N PRO A 170 21.00 -3.55 -5.53
CA PRO A 170 21.84 -3.10 -6.65
C PRO A 170 22.71 -4.20 -7.26
N SER A 171 23.18 -5.17 -6.47
CA SER A 171 23.99 -6.29 -6.96
C SER A 171 23.24 -7.22 -7.92
N GLY A 172 21.90 -7.15 -7.94
CA GLY A 172 21.07 -7.85 -8.91
C GLY A 172 20.47 -6.95 -9.98
N ALA A 173 20.83 -5.68 -10.04
CA ALA A 173 20.39 -4.79 -11.11
C ALA A 173 21.13 -5.08 -12.44
N PRO A 174 20.58 -4.67 -13.60
CA PRO A 174 19.27 -4.05 -13.76
C PRO A 174 18.11 -5.07 -13.71
N TYR A 175 16.91 -4.56 -13.43
CA TYR A 175 15.65 -5.32 -13.42
C TYR A 175 14.71 -4.82 -14.52
N ASP A 176 14.04 -5.73 -15.19
CA ASP A 176 12.99 -5.38 -16.15
C ASP A 176 11.73 -4.90 -15.43
N ARG A 177 11.50 -5.45 -14.23
CA ARG A 177 10.28 -5.23 -13.46
C ARG A 177 10.61 -5.14 -11.98
N ILE A 178 10.01 -4.17 -11.31
CA ILE A 178 10.03 -4.06 -9.85
C ILE A 178 8.59 -4.07 -9.35
N ILE A 179 8.31 -4.89 -8.36
CA ILE A 179 7.00 -4.98 -7.73
C ILE A 179 7.14 -4.80 -6.22
N ALA A 180 6.39 -3.86 -5.64
CA ALA A 180 6.28 -3.74 -4.20
C ALA A 180 4.99 -4.40 -3.70
N THR A 181 5.12 -5.28 -2.72
CA THR A 181 4.01 -5.94 -2.01
C THR A 181 3.86 -5.34 -0.60
N CYS A 182 4.28 -4.09 -0.44
CA CYS A 182 4.03 -3.24 0.72
C CYS A 182 3.70 -1.82 0.23
N ARG A 183 2.95 -1.06 1.04
CA ARG A 183 2.53 0.29 0.69
C ARG A 183 3.69 1.26 0.81
N LEU A 184 3.99 1.95 -0.28
CA LEU A 184 4.97 3.03 -0.34
C LEU A 184 4.31 4.36 0.05
N HIS A 185 5.11 5.25 0.64
CA HIS A 185 4.73 6.65 0.88
C HIS A 185 5.05 7.54 -0.33
N ALA A 186 6.14 7.23 -1.01
CA ALA A 186 6.63 7.82 -2.24
C ALA A 186 7.49 6.76 -2.94
N ILE A 187 7.74 6.90 -4.24
CA ILE A 187 8.56 5.96 -5.02
C ILE A 187 10.05 6.17 -4.66
N PRO A 188 10.77 5.19 -4.10
CA PRO A 188 12.19 5.35 -3.85
C PRO A 188 12.99 5.47 -5.16
N LEU A 189 13.78 6.53 -5.28
CA LEU A 189 14.71 6.71 -6.41
C LEU A 189 15.65 5.52 -6.63
N PRO A 190 16.22 4.87 -5.59
CA PRO A 190 17.07 3.70 -5.80
C PRO A 190 16.39 2.57 -6.57
N LEU A 191 15.07 2.40 -6.45
CA LEU A 191 14.34 1.40 -7.22
C LEU A 191 14.26 1.79 -8.70
N LEU A 192 13.97 3.06 -9.01
CA LEU A 192 13.93 3.54 -10.40
C LEU A 192 15.29 3.42 -11.09
N GLN A 193 16.37 3.72 -10.36
CA GLN A 193 17.74 3.61 -10.87
C GLN A 193 18.16 2.17 -11.18
N GLN A 194 17.50 1.18 -10.56
CA GLN A 194 17.76 -0.24 -10.78
C GLN A 194 16.94 -0.84 -11.92
N LEU A 195 16.01 -0.09 -12.53
CA LEU A 195 15.25 -0.55 -13.70
C LEU A 195 16.08 -0.51 -14.98
N THR A 196 15.76 -1.38 -15.94
CA THR A 196 16.15 -1.22 -17.35
C THR A 196 15.49 0.03 -17.96
N ALA A 197 15.90 0.44 -19.16
CA ALA A 197 15.38 1.66 -19.80
C ALA A 197 13.85 1.61 -20.01
N ASP A 198 13.32 0.43 -20.35
CA ASP A 198 11.89 0.18 -20.57
C ASP A 198 11.20 -0.43 -19.34
N GLY A 199 11.87 -0.40 -18.19
CA GLY A 199 11.44 -1.10 -16.99
C GLY A 199 10.16 -0.52 -16.36
N LEU A 200 9.38 -1.39 -15.72
CA LEU A 200 8.16 -1.04 -15.00
C LEU A 200 8.33 -1.20 -13.50
N LEU A 201 7.77 -0.26 -12.74
CA LEU A 201 7.59 -0.35 -11.29
C LEU A 201 6.10 -0.38 -10.98
N LEU A 202 5.64 -1.44 -10.31
CA LEU A 202 4.30 -1.54 -9.77
C LEU A 202 4.37 -1.47 -8.25
N ALA A 203 3.66 -0.52 -7.63
CA ALA A 203 3.64 -0.39 -6.18
C ALA A 203 2.31 0.15 -5.65
N PRO A 204 1.83 -0.36 -4.49
CA PRO A 204 0.75 0.28 -3.75
C PRO A 204 1.19 1.65 -3.23
N LEU A 205 0.47 2.69 -3.62
CA LEU A 205 0.67 4.08 -3.25
C LEU A 205 -0.70 4.72 -3.01
N GLY A 206 -0.88 5.37 -1.86
CA GLY A 206 -2.17 5.99 -1.53
C GLY A 206 -3.38 5.03 -1.49
N GLY A 207 -3.17 3.73 -1.27
CA GLY A 207 -4.27 2.75 -1.27
C GLY A 207 -4.76 2.33 -2.66
N ALA A 208 -4.00 2.64 -3.72
CA ALA A 208 -4.19 2.10 -5.06
C ALA A 208 -2.85 1.61 -5.64
N LEU A 209 -2.90 0.80 -6.68
CA LEU A 209 -1.70 0.38 -7.40
C LEU A 209 -1.25 1.49 -8.35
N ALA A 210 -0.01 1.93 -8.26
CA ALA A 210 0.63 2.80 -9.24
C ALA A 210 1.55 1.97 -10.13
N LEU A 211 1.33 2.01 -11.44
CA LEU A 211 2.21 1.41 -12.45
C LEU A 211 2.98 2.53 -13.15
N LEU A 212 4.29 2.58 -12.94
CA LEU A 212 5.18 3.58 -13.52
C LEU A 212 6.15 2.94 -14.52
N ARG A 213 6.31 3.58 -15.67
CA ARG A 213 7.39 3.29 -16.61
C ARG A 213 8.54 4.25 -16.38
N ARG A 214 9.76 3.73 -16.39
CA ARG A 214 10.96 4.57 -16.35
C ARG A 214 11.03 5.46 -17.60
N THR A 215 11.31 6.74 -17.42
CA THR A 215 11.47 7.74 -18.49
C THR A 215 12.85 8.41 -18.47
N GLY A 216 13.65 8.17 -17.42
CA GLY A 216 15.03 8.63 -17.26
C GLY A 216 15.74 7.90 -16.11
N SER A 217 17.00 8.24 -15.80
CA SER A 217 17.72 7.63 -14.65
C SER A 217 16.98 7.78 -13.33
N ASP A 218 16.41 8.97 -13.12
CA ASP A 218 15.71 9.37 -11.91
C ASP A 218 14.30 9.87 -12.23
N ALA A 219 13.72 9.39 -13.33
CA ALA A 219 12.42 9.81 -13.80
C ALA A 219 11.56 8.62 -14.19
N ALA A 220 10.29 8.70 -13.82
CA ALA A 220 9.28 7.73 -14.19
C ALA A 220 7.92 8.41 -14.25
N GLU A 221 7.03 7.89 -15.09
CA GLU A 221 5.65 8.36 -15.20
C GLU A 221 4.71 7.17 -15.33
N GLY A 222 3.51 7.31 -14.76
CA GLY A 222 2.58 6.22 -14.64
C GLY A 222 1.17 6.64 -14.31
N ARG A 223 0.29 5.64 -14.26
CA ARG A 223 -1.10 5.81 -13.82
C ARG A 223 -1.42 4.90 -12.65
N PHE A 224 -2.40 5.30 -11.87
CA PHE A 224 -3.00 4.40 -10.91
C PHE A 224 -3.93 3.41 -11.64
N LEU A 225 -4.06 2.21 -11.08
CA LEU A 225 -4.92 1.15 -11.56
C LEU A 225 -6.10 1.00 -10.60
N SER A 226 -6.30 -0.19 -10.03
CA SER A 226 -7.31 -0.44 -9.01
C SER A 226 -6.83 -0.04 -7.60
N ARG A 227 -7.79 -0.11 -6.67
CA ARG A 227 -7.53 0.06 -5.23
C ARG A 227 -6.81 -1.16 -4.68
N ALA A 228 -5.83 -0.92 -3.83
CA ALA A 228 -5.02 -1.95 -3.20
C ALA A 228 -4.57 -1.51 -1.81
N PHE A 229 -5.03 -2.24 -0.80
CA PHE A 229 -4.68 -1.98 0.59
C PHE A 229 -3.54 -2.89 1.03
N PHE A 230 -2.39 -2.27 1.30
CA PHE A 230 -1.18 -2.95 1.76
C PHE A 230 -0.68 -2.36 3.07
N MET A 231 -0.01 -3.21 3.86
CA MET A 231 0.70 -2.77 5.06
C MET A 231 1.82 -1.80 4.67
N ALA A 232 2.08 -0.80 5.52
CA ALA A 232 3.10 0.20 5.25
C ALA A 232 4.49 -0.44 5.14
N MET A 233 5.28 0.02 4.18
CA MET A 233 6.71 -0.27 4.14
C MET A 233 7.38 0.22 5.41
N ARG A 234 8.20 -0.63 6.04
CA ARG A 234 8.89 -0.33 7.29
C ARG A 234 10.36 -0.07 7.03
N ARG A 235 10.97 0.81 7.82
CA ARG A 235 12.43 1.01 7.87
C ARG A 235 12.92 0.70 9.28
N GLY A 236 14.02 -0.05 9.37
CA GLY A 236 14.84 -0.29 10.57
C GLY A 236 14.18 -0.11 11.95
N GLY A 237 13.25 -0.99 12.33
CA GLY A 237 12.69 -1.04 13.69
C GLY A 237 11.86 0.18 14.13
N ALA A 238 11.62 1.15 13.24
CA ALA A 238 10.76 2.28 13.51
C ALA A 238 9.30 1.81 13.51
N ASP A 239 8.87 1.38 14.69
CA ASP A 239 7.48 1.26 15.06
C ASP A 239 6.80 2.60 14.76
N THR A 240 5.83 2.60 13.84
CA THR A 240 5.05 3.80 13.58
C THR A 240 4.15 4.01 14.79
N GLY A 241 4.68 4.61 15.86
CA GLY A 241 4.03 4.92 17.13
C GLY A 241 2.82 5.86 17.03
N VAL A 242 2.22 5.96 15.85
CA VAL A 242 1.03 6.71 15.49
C VAL A 242 -0.26 6.01 15.96
N SER A 243 -0.17 4.79 16.51
CA SER A 243 -1.33 3.99 16.94
C SER A 243 -2.05 4.52 18.19
N ARG A 244 -1.45 5.45 18.97
CA ARG A 244 -2.11 5.99 20.16
C ARG A 244 -3.08 7.10 19.77
N ARG A 245 -4.38 6.87 20.00
CA ARG A 245 -5.45 7.87 19.87
C ARG A 245 -5.11 9.12 20.70
N PRO A 246 -4.88 10.28 20.05
CA PRO A 246 -4.60 11.50 20.77
C PRO A 246 -5.87 12.06 21.44
N PRO A 247 -5.73 12.92 22.47
CA PRO A 247 -6.87 13.65 23.04
C PRO A 247 -7.52 14.53 21.96
N LEU A 248 -8.78 14.87 22.16
CA LEU A 248 -9.50 15.75 21.23
C LEU A 248 -8.81 17.13 21.14
N PRO A 249 -8.78 17.75 19.94
CA PRO A 249 -8.21 19.07 19.80
C PRO A 249 -9.02 20.09 20.60
N GLU A 250 -8.30 20.88 21.42
CA GLU A 250 -8.83 22.10 22.00
C GLU A 250 -8.88 23.20 20.93
N GLY A 251 -9.83 24.14 21.07
CA GLY A 251 -9.97 25.25 20.13
C GLY A 251 -11.39 25.45 19.62
N ARG A 252 -11.58 26.50 18.81
CA ARG A 252 -12.90 26.89 18.30
C ARG A 252 -13.41 25.87 17.28
N ALA A 253 -14.63 25.40 17.48
CA ALA A 253 -15.34 24.59 16.51
C ALA A 253 -15.79 25.46 15.32
N ARG A 254 -15.70 24.90 14.11
CA ARG A 254 -16.26 25.48 12.88
C ARG A 254 -17.16 24.46 12.20
N GLN A 255 -18.11 24.92 11.40
CA GLN A 255 -18.89 24.03 10.55
C GLN A 255 -18.05 23.55 9.37
N SER A 256 -18.21 22.29 9.02
CA SER A 256 -17.53 21.64 7.89
C SER A 256 -18.44 21.55 6.69
N SER A 257 -17.88 21.71 5.48
CA SER A 257 -18.59 21.36 4.24
C SER A 257 -18.64 19.85 4.00
N VAL A 258 -17.73 19.10 4.63
CA VAL A 258 -17.58 17.65 4.52
C VAL A 258 -18.17 16.95 5.75
N GLY A 259 -19.12 16.04 5.51
CA GLY A 259 -19.73 15.19 6.53
C GLY A 259 -19.04 13.82 6.69
N ALA A 260 -19.37 13.09 7.75
CA ALA A 260 -18.74 11.81 8.08
C ALA A 260 -19.03 10.70 7.04
N SER A 261 -20.16 10.77 6.34
CA SER A 261 -20.55 9.79 5.32
C SER A 261 -19.57 9.71 4.14
N LEU A 262 -18.96 10.84 3.77
CA LEU A 262 -17.97 10.89 2.69
C LEU A 262 -16.70 10.10 3.05
N LEU A 263 -16.42 9.90 4.34
CA LEU A 263 -15.27 9.11 4.79
C LEU A 263 -15.45 7.61 4.56
N ALA A 264 -16.65 7.17 4.17
CA ALA A 264 -16.92 5.82 3.71
C ALA A 264 -16.67 5.64 2.20
N ASP A 265 -16.49 6.73 1.45
CA ASP A 265 -16.16 6.68 0.03
C ASP A 265 -14.67 6.33 -0.15
N ASN A 266 -14.41 5.16 -0.71
CA ASN A 266 -13.06 4.65 -0.89
C ASN A 266 -12.24 5.45 -1.92
N ASP A 267 -12.87 6.06 -2.91
CA ASP A 267 -12.19 6.83 -3.94
C ASP A 267 -11.80 8.21 -3.40
N PHE A 268 -12.68 8.81 -2.57
CA PHE A 268 -12.32 9.98 -1.81
C PHE A 268 -11.17 9.71 -0.82
N ARG A 269 -11.21 8.58 -0.11
CA ARG A 269 -10.11 8.18 0.81
C ARG A 269 -8.78 7.99 0.10
N PHE A 270 -8.80 7.45 -1.13
CA PHE A 270 -7.62 7.38 -1.98
C PHE A 270 -7.04 8.79 -2.18
N LEU A 271 -7.86 9.75 -2.60
CA LEU A 271 -7.42 11.14 -2.80
C LEU A 271 -6.87 11.76 -1.51
N VAL A 272 -7.55 11.60 -0.37
CA VAL A 272 -7.04 12.15 0.90
C VAL A 272 -5.69 11.54 1.27
N SER A 273 -5.46 10.26 0.99
CA SER A 273 -4.18 9.62 1.27
C SER A 273 -3.02 10.15 0.41
N VAL A 274 -3.33 10.71 -0.76
CA VAL A 274 -2.39 11.42 -1.65
C VAL A 274 -2.13 12.83 -1.13
N VAL A 275 -3.20 13.59 -0.84
CA VAL A 275 -3.13 14.99 -0.39
C VAL A 275 -2.45 15.09 0.99
N ALA A 276 -2.69 14.09 1.82
CA ALA A 276 -2.22 14.06 3.19
C ALA A 276 -1.67 12.66 3.52
N PRO A 277 -0.42 12.36 3.12
CA PRO A 277 0.21 11.07 3.40
C PRO A 277 0.38 10.84 4.90
N GLY A 278 0.18 9.60 5.33
CA GLY A 278 0.40 9.19 6.72
C GLY A 278 -0.69 9.57 7.71
N LEU A 279 -1.87 10.03 7.25
CA LEU A 279 -3.02 10.22 8.14
C LEU A 279 -3.49 8.89 8.71
N VAL A 280 -3.73 8.91 10.02
CA VAL A 280 -4.44 7.85 10.74
C VAL A 280 -5.86 8.31 11.02
N TRP A 281 -6.80 7.39 10.83
CA TRP A 281 -8.23 7.65 10.95
C TRP A 281 -8.83 6.82 12.07
N GLN A 282 -9.81 7.39 12.75
CA GLN A 282 -10.71 6.67 13.63
C GLN A 282 -12.13 7.18 13.39
N TYR A 283 -13.08 6.25 13.28
CA TYR A 283 -14.49 6.55 13.11
C TYR A 283 -15.24 6.19 14.38
N ASP A 284 -16.21 7.03 14.73
CA ASP A 284 -17.30 6.64 15.61
C ASP A 284 -18.48 6.27 14.69
N LEU A 285 -19.04 5.07 14.88
CA LEU A 285 -20.03 4.48 13.99
C LEU A 285 -21.43 4.52 14.64
N THR A 286 -22.46 4.72 13.81
CA THR A 286 -23.86 4.53 14.20
C THR A 286 -24.16 3.06 14.50
N GLN A 287 -25.35 2.77 15.03
CA GLN A 287 -25.80 1.38 15.23
C GLN A 287 -25.88 0.59 13.92
N GLU A 288 -26.10 1.26 12.80
CA GLU A 288 -26.11 0.68 11.45
C GLU A 288 -24.69 0.57 10.83
N GLY A 289 -23.64 0.88 11.61
CA GLY A 289 -22.24 0.76 11.17
C GLY A 289 -21.76 1.88 10.24
N LYS A 290 -22.51 3.00 10.13
CA LYS A 290 -22.11 4.14 9.28
C LYS A 290 -21.26 5.14 10.08
N PRO A 291 -20.26 5.80 9.48
CA PRO A 291 -19.52 6.86 10.19
C PRO A 291 -20.44 8.04 10.53
N GLU A 292 -20.50 8.43 11.81
CA GLU A 292 -21.19 9.65 12.28
C GLU A 292 -20.22 10.73 12.76
N ALA A 293 -19.04 10.33 13.24
CA ALA A 293 -17.97 11.24 13.65
C ALA A 293 -16.62 10.63 13.29
N ALA A 294 -15.60 11.47 13.22
CA ALA A 294 -14.26 11.03 12.85
C ALA A 294 -13.17 11.81 13.55
N ARG A 295 -12.05 11.14 13.76
CA ARG A 295 -10.77 11.75 14.14
C ARG A 295 -9.72 11.39 13.11
N VAL A 296 -8.91 12.37 12.79
CA VAL A 296 -7.71 12.19 11.98
C VAL A 296 -6.51 12.81 12.67
N TRP A 297 -5.36 12.15 12.60
CA TRP A 297 -4.12 12.71 13.10
C TRP A 297 -2.94 12.23 12.28
N ALA A 298 -1.81 12.92 12.43
CA ALA A 298 -0.59 12.62 11.70
C ALA A 298 0.64 12.68 12.62
N PRO A 299 1.79 12.11 12.19
CA PRO A 299 2.99 12.01 13.02
C PRO A 299 3.59 13.34 13.49
N ASP A 300 3.28 14.44 12.80
CA ASP A 300 3.73 15.80 13.17
C ASP A 300 2.91 16.43 14.31
N GLY A 301 1.99 15.67 14.91
CA GLY A 301 1.12 16.14 15.98
C GLY A 301 -0.11 16.90 15.50
N SER A 302 -0.32 17.01 14.18
CA SER A 302 -1.56 17.58 13.64
C SER A 302 -2.73 16.65 13.92
N ILE A 303 -3.88 17.22 14.30
CA ILE A 303 -5.10 16.48 14.62
C ILE A 303 -6.33 17.27 14.20
N ALA A 304 -7.35 16.58 13.72
CA ALA A 304 -8.70 17.10 13.57
C ALA A 304 -9.76 16.11 14.08
N SER A 305 -10.89 16.64 14.55
CA SER A 305 -12.05 15.88 14.99
C SER A 305 -13.31 16.49 14.38
N LEU A 306 -14.05 15.68 13.64
CA LEU A 306 -15.41 15.92 13.18
C LEU A 306 -16.39 15.31 14.18
N ALA A 307 -17.31 16.10 14.69
CA ALA A 307 -18.42 15.67 15.54
C ALA A 307 -19.68 15.35 14.69
N ALA A 308 -20.63 14.63 15.29
CA ALA A 308 -21.87 14.22 14.63
C ALA A 308 -22.76 15.39 14.18
N ASP A 309 -22.60 16.57 14.78
CA ASP A 309 -23.30 17.80 14.40
C ASP A 309 -22.63 18.54 13.21
N GLY A 310 -21.62 17.92 12.58
CA GLY A 310 -20.86 18.51 11.48
C GLY A 310 -19.79 19.51 11.92
N SER A 311 -19.63 19.73 13.23
CA SER A 311 -18.62 20.65 13.74
C SER A 311 -17.23 20.02 13.78
N VAL A 312 -16.23 20.79 13.37
CA VAL A 312 -14.83 20.39 13.31
C VAL A 312 -13.98 21.22 14.24
N ARG A 313 -13.08 20.54 14.94
CA ARG A 313 -11.98 21.13 15.71
C ARG A 313 -10.67 20.57 15.20
N GLU A 314 -9.64 21.41 15.16
CA GLU A 314 -8.33 21.02 14.65
C GLU A 314 -7.21 21.78 15.37
N ALA A 315 -6.07 21.13 15.52
CA ALA A 315 -4.89 21.65 16.19
C ALA A 315 -3.61 21.07 15.56
N GLY A 316 -2.47 21.73 15.84
CA GLY A 316 -1.16 21.33 15.35
C GLY A 316 -0.69 22.09 14.11
N PRO A 317 0.46 21.70 13.53
CA PRO A 317 1.13 22.47 12.47
C PRO A 317 0.38 22.46 11.13
N ARG A 318 -0.46 21.44 10.86
CA ARG A 318 -1.30 21.38 9.66
C ARG A 318 -2.79 21.44 10.02
N ARG A 319 -3.55 22.14 9.18
CA ARG A 319 -5.01 22.19 9.21
C ARG A 319 -5.59 20.97 8.49
N LEU A 320 -5.49 19.79 9.10
CA LEU A 320 -5.80 18.51 8.43
C LEU A 320 -7.21 18.47 7.84
N TRP A 321 -8.20 19.03 8.51
CA TRP A 321 -9.57 19.00 8.00
C TRP A 321 -9.80 19.99 6.86
N ALA A 322 -9.13 21.14 6.89
CA ALA A 322 -9.15 22.06 5.75
C ALA A 322 -8.55 21.41 4.50
N LEU A 323 -7.46 20.64 4.64
CA LEU A 323 -6.91 19.85 3.53
C LEU A 323 -7.88 18.80 2.99
N ILE A 324 -8.72 18.21 3.84
CA ILE A 324 -9.75 17.25 3.45
C ILE A 324 -10.88 17.96 2.69
N GLU A 325 -11.30 19.15 3.14
CA GLU A 325 -12.31 19.95 2.45
C GLU A 325 -11.82 20.44 1.08
N ASP A 326 -10.58 20.95 1.00
CA ASP A 326 -9.98 21.37 -0.26
C ASP A 326 -9.89 20.19 -1.25
N ALA A 327 -9.55 19.00 -0.77
CA ALA A 327 -9.53 17.78 -1.58
C ALA A 327 -10.95 17.36 -2.02
N HIS A 328 -11.95 17.56 -1.17
CA HIS A 328 -13.34 17.24 -1.48
C HIS A 328 -13.89 18.14 -2.58
N ASP A 329 -13.59 19.44 -2.54
CA ASP A 329 -14.04 20.37 -3.58
C ASP A 329 -13.51 19.93 -4.95
N VAL A 330 -12.21 19.57 -5.02
CA VAL A 330 -11.62 19.01 -6.25
C VAL A 330 -12.26 17.67 -6.65
N PHE A 331 -12.54 16.79 -5.69
CA PHE A 331 -13.17 15.49 -5.94
C PHE A 331 -14.56 15.63 -6.54
N VAL A 332 -15.39 16.51 -5.99
CA VAL A 332 -16.76 16.76 -6.49
C VAL A 332 -16.74 17.50 -7.82
N ASP A 333 -15.89 18.52 -7.96
CA ASP A 333 -15.76 19.27 -9.22
C ASP A 333 -15.29 18.37 -10.37
N ALA A 334 -14.52 17.32 -10.05
CA ALA A 334 -14.07 16.31 -10.99
C ALA A 334 -15.04 15.13 -11.17
N ASP A 335 -16.27 15.19 -10.67
CA ASP A 335 -17.27 14.10 -10.76
C ASP A 335 -16.84 12.80 -10.05
N SER A 336 -16.34 12.93 -8.81
CA SER A 336 -15.96 11.81 -7.93
C SER A 336 -15.01 10.80 -8.59
N PRO A 337 -13.82 11.23 -9.05
CA PRO A 337 -12.92 10.40 -9.84
C PRO A 337 -12.36 9.21 -9.05
N GLY A 338 -12.46 8.01 -9.63
CA GLY A 338 -11.75 6.83 -9.15
C GLY A 338 -10.23 6.88 -9.43
N PRO A 339 -9.43 5.98 -8.83
CA PRO A 339 -7.98 6.00 -8.94
C PRO A 339 -7.44 6.03 -10.38
N GLY A 340 -8.08 5.34 -11.32
CA GLY A 340 -7.63 5.27 -12.73
C GLY A 340 -7.53 6.62 -13.46
N ARG A 341 -8.16 7.67 -12.95
CA ARG A 341 -8.03 9.04 -13.49
C ARG A 341 -6.76 9.75 -13.02
N TYR A 342 -6.10 9.25 -12.00
CA TYR A 342 -4.90 9.84 -11.45
C TYR A 342 -3.65 9.20 -12.08
N GLY A 343 -2.57 9.98 -12.13
CA GLY A 343 -1.25 9.47 -12.44
C GLY A 343 -0.18 10.04 -11.56
N VAL A 344 1.04 9.54 -11.76
CA VAL A 344 2.21 9.87 -10.95
C VAL A 344 3.36 10.21 -11.88
N SER A 345 4.03 11.32 -11.62
CA SER A 345 5.31 11.65 -12.25
C SER A 345 6.39 11.80 -11.17
N VAL A 346 7.55 11.24 -11.44
CA VAL A 346 8.76 11.30 -10.59
C VAL A 346 9.85 11.97 -11.40
N THR A 347 10.55 12.94 -10.82
CA THR A 347 11.71 13.60 -11.43
C THR A 347 12.70 13.99 -10.34
N GLY A 348 13.77 13.20 -10.20
CA GLY A 348 14.68 13.32 -9.08
C GLY A 348 13.92 13.21 -7.75
N PRO A 349 14.18 14.08 -6.76
CA PRO A 349 13.49 14.01 -5.47
C PRO A 349 12.03 14.44 -5.54
N GLU A 350 11.59 15.08 -6.62
CA GLU A 350 10.24 15.60 -6.77
C GLU A 350 9.29 14.52 -7.30
N GLN A 351 8.13 14.40 -6.66
CA GLN A 351 7.10 13.45 -7.03
C GLN A 351 5.74 14.13 -6.94
N ARG A 352 4.90 13.89 -7.95
CA ARG A 352 3.59 14.53 -8.05
C ARG A 352 2.55 13.49 -8.46
N VAL A 353 1.42 13.50 -7.75
CA VAL A 353 0.18 12.89 -8.23
C VAL A 353 -0.61 13.95 -8.96
N TRP A 354 -1.14 13.63 -10.13
CA TRP A 354 -1.95 14.54 -10.94
C TRP A 354 -3.27 13.88 -11.33
N LEU A 355 -4.28 14.70 -11.60
CA LEU A 355 -5.60 14.27 -12.09
C LEU A 355 -5.66 14.47 -13.61
N ASP A 356 -6.13 13.44 -14.31
CA ASP A 356 -6.32 13.31 -15.76
C ASP A 356 -5.05 13.36 -16.61
N GLU A 357 -4.22 14.40 -16.46
CA GLU A 357 -3.00 14.64 -17.22
C GLU A 357 -1.86 15.22 -16.37
N PRO A 358 -0.57 15.00 -16.74
CA PRO A 358 0.59 15.47 -15.96
C PRO A 358 0.61 16.96 -15.62
N GLY A 359 0.08 17.81 -16.51
CA GLY A 359 0.01 19.26 -16.32
C GLY A 359 -1.21 19.75 -15.53
N GLY A 360 -2.14 18.85 -15.18
CA GLY A 360 -3.40 19.18 -14.51
C GLY A 360 -3.26 19.48 -13.02
N HIS A 361 -4.42 19.54 -12.34
CA HIS A 361 -4.46 19.65 -10.88
C HIS A 361 -3.69 18.48 -10.25
N GLY A 362 -2.95 18.75 -9.17
CA GLY A 362 -2.12 17.72 -8.58
C GLY A 362 -1.40 18.14 -7.31
N TRP A 363 -0.88 17.14 -6.62
CA TRP A 363 -0.36 17.20 -5.26
C TRP A 363 1.06 16.66 -5.21
N GLY A 364 1.93 17.32 -4.45
CA GLY A 364 3.28 16.80 -4.20
C GLY A 364 3.25 15.63 -3.23
N LEU A 365 3.95 14.55 -3.55
CA LEU A 365 4.21 13.47 -2.61
C LEU A 365 5.43 13.84 -1.76
N ILE A 366 5.24 13.93 -0.45
CA ILE A 366 6.34 14.20 0.47
C ILE A 366 7.14 12.91 0.65
N GLY A 367 8.38 12.89 0.15
CA GLY A 367 9.32 11.79 0.38
C GLY A 367 9.62 11.61 1.88
N SER A 368 9.94 10.39 2.29
CA SER A 368 10.22 10.00 3.69
C SER A 368 11.47 10.64 4.32
N GLY A 369 12.05 11.68 3.70
CA GLY A 369 13.25 12.39 4.17
C GLY A 369 13.13 13.91 4.26
N THR A 370 11.99 14.52 3.90
CA THR A 370 11.87 16.00 3.90
C THR A 370 10.54 16.43 4.50
N VAL A 371 10.55 16.89 5.74
CA VAL A 371 9.46 17.74 6.25
C VAL A 371 9.52 19.05 5.44
N PRO A 372 8.45 19.44 4.72
CA PRO A 372 8.47 20.70 4.00
C PRO A 372 8.63 21.88 4.99
N PRO A 373 9.40 22.92 4.65
CA PRO A 373 9.37 24.15 5.43
C PRO A 373 7.93 24.71 5.44
N PRO A 374 7.51 25.38 6.52
CA PRO A 374 6.18 26.00 6.56
C PRO A 374 6.01 26.96 5.36
N PRO A 375 4.79 27.08 4.81
CA PRO A 375 4.54 27.98 3.69
C PRO A 375 5.02 29.39 4.07
N ALA A 376 5.86 29.98 3.22
CA ALA A 376 6.32 31.34 3.41
C ALA A 376 5.07 32.23 3.54
N ALA A 377 4.92 32.88 4.69
CA ALA A 377 3.84 33.82 4.90
C ALA A 377 3.92 34.86 3.77
N CYS A 378 2.89 34.90 2.91
CA CYS A 378 2.73 35.98 1.95
C CYS A 378 2.79 37.29 2.71
N GLY A 379 3.94 37.97 2.62
CA GLY A 379 4.15 39.26 3.22
C GLY A 379 3.11 40.21 2.66
N ARG A 380 2.22 40.69 3.53
CA ARG A 380 1.38 41.84 3.21
C ARG A 380 2.30 42.97 2.75
N PRO A 381 1.97 43.68 1.66
CA PRO A 381 2.78 44.80 1.21
C PRO A 381 2.86 45.83 2.34
N ALA A 382 4.08 46.26 2.65
CA ALA A 382 4.33 47.28 3.67
C ALA A 382 3.54 48.54 3.32
N ALA A 383 2.64 48.95 4.21
CA ALA A 383 1.95 50.22 4.11
C ALA A 383 3.00 51.36 4.11
N ALA A 384 2.97 52.18 3.07
CA ALA A 384 3.76 53.40 2.97
C ALA A 384 3.47 54.29 4.19
N ARG A 385 4.50 54.63 4.95
CA ARG A 385 4.43 55.66 6.00
C ARG A 385 4.45 57.03 5.34
N ASP A 386 3.35 57.76 5.45
CA ASP A 386 3.26 59.19 5.17
C ASP A 386 4.06 59.97 6.25
N PRO A 387 5.07 60.78 5.88
CA PRO A 387 5.87 61.53 6.83
C PRO A 387 5.28 62.94 6.99
N ARG A 388 4.07 63.06 7.53
CA ARG A 388 3.53 64.35 7.98
C ARG A 388 2.72 64.17 9.26
N HIS A 389 3.39 64.41 10.38
CA HIS A 389 2.97 65.38 11.40
C HIS A 389 3.88 65.21 12.62
N GLY A 390 4.75 66.19 12.81
CA GLY A 390 5.43 66.44 14.08
C GLY A 390 4.69 67.50 14.89
N TRP A 391 5.19 67.62 16.13
CA TRP A 391 5.04 68.70 17.11
C TRP A 391 3.89 68.58 18.11
N GLY A 392 4.27 68.60 19.39
CA GLY A 392 3.40 68.73 20.54
C GLY A 392 3.97 68.06 21.77
#